data_AF-A0A063ZE68-F1
#
_entry.id   AF-A0A063ZE68-F1
#
_cell.length_a   1.000
_cell.length_b   1.000
_cell.length_c   1.000
_cell.angle_alpha   90.00
_cell.angle_beta   90.00
_cell.angle_gamma   90.00
#
_symmetry.space_group_name_H-M   'P 1'
#
loop_
_entity.id
_entity.type
_entity.pdbx_description
1 polymer ?
#
loop_
_entity_poly.entity_id
_entity_poly.type
_entity_poly.pdbx_seq_one_letter_code
_entity_poly.pdbx_strand_id
1 'polypeptide(L)'
;GIRDSIRSYITHYQWISDVKGERQGVITMVYEHDQRGLLQTLTEIQHQYASSIQASLHSHVTHNKCLEVILIRGDGAVLKDITERLMAQKGVEAVKLTTIPVEG
;
A
#
# COMPACT_ATOMS: atom_id res chain seq x y z
N GLY A 1 -18.92 -10.28 -4.52
CA GLY A 1 -19.40 -10.65 -3.16
C GLY A 1 -18.25 -11.13 -2.31
N ILE A 2 -18.47 -11.50 -1.03
CA ILE A 2 -17.40 -11.88 -0.06
C ILE A 2 -16.38 -12.87 -0.66
N ARG A 3 -16.84 -13.83 -1.48
CA ARG A 3 -15.99 -14.79 -2.20
C ARG A 3 -15.06 -14.15 -3.24
N ASP A 4 -15.51 -13.12 -3.94
CA ASP A 4 -14.68 -12.38 -4.91
C ASP A 4 -13.67 -11.50 -4.19
N SER A 5 -14.03 -10.94 -3.03
CA SER A 5 -13.11 -10.18 -2.17
C SER A 5 -12.02 -11.08 -1.60
N ILE A 6 -12.38 -12.29 -1.12
CA ILE A 6 -11.40 -13.30 -0.65
C ILE A 6 -10.53 -13.78 -1.82
N ARG A 7 -11.11 -14.00 -3.01
CA ARG A 7 -10.34 -14.41 -4.19
C ARG A 7 -9.38 -13.32 -4.65
N SER A 8 -9.84 -12.07 -4.70
CA SER A 8 -9.01 -10.90 -5.00
C SER A 8 -7.85 -10.79 -4.02
N TYR A 9 -8.11 -10.99 -2.73
CA TYR A 9 -7.11 -11.05 -1.68
C TYR A 9 -6.10 -12.18 -1.91
N ILE A 10 -6.55 -13.41 -2.17
CA ILE A 10 -5.67 -14.57 -2.41
C ILE A 10 -4.84 -14.38 -3.69
N THR A 11 -5.43 -13.91 -4.79
CA THR A 11 -4.72 -13.65 -6.04
C THR A 11 -3.69 -12.52 -5.89
N HIS A 12 -4.00 -11.49 -5.10
CA HIS A 12 -3.06 -10.43 -4.75
C HIS A 12 -1.84 -10.98 -4.00
N TYR A 13 -2.08 -11.88 -3.03
CA TYR A 13 -1.02 -12.55 -2.26
C TYR A 13 -0.15 -13.48 -3.10
N GLN A 14 -0.75 -14.23 -4.04
CA GLN A 14 0.01 -15.10 -4.96
C GLN A 14 0.91 -14.27 -5.88
N TRP A 15 0.43 -13.16 -6.44
CA TRP A 15 1.24 -12.25 -7.26
C TRP A 15 2.38 -11.60 -6.47
N ILE A 16 2.12 -11.22 -5.22
CA ILE A 16 3.09 -10.59 -4.33
C ILE A 16 4.16 -11.58 -3.83
N SER A 17 3.85 -12.87 -3.76
CA SER A 17 4.80 -13.88 -3.27
C SER A 17 5.99 -14.13 -4.22
N ASP A 18 5.86 -13.78 -5.50
CA ASP A 18 6.92 -13.91 -6.51
C ASP A 18 7.71 -12.61 -6.74
N VAL A 19 7.39 -11.56 -5.99
CA VAL A 19 8.06 -10.25 -6.05
C VAL A 19 9.40 -10.34 -5.32
N LYS A 20 10.47 -10.67 -6.05
CA LYS A 20 11.85 -10.74 -5.55
C LYS A 20 12.74 -9.69 -6.22
N GLY A 21 13.86 -9.40 -5.58
CA GLY A 21 14.90 -8.51 -6.08
C GLY A 21 14.53 -7.04 -5.97
N GLU A 22 15.41 -6.18 -6.49
CA GLU A 22 15.23 -4.73 -6.50
C GLU A 22 14.09 -4.32 -7.44
N ARG A 23 13.14 -3.53 -6.92
CA ARG A 23 11.93 -3.13 -7.63
C ARG A 23 11.57 -1.68 -7.39
N GLN A 24 10.83 -1.13 -8.35
CA GLN A 24 10.19 0.17 -8.28
C GLN A 24 8.69 -0.08 -8.31
N GLY A 25 7.93 0.65 -7.51
CA GLY A 25 6.51 0.44 -7.43
C GLY A 25 5.72 1.64 -6.98
N VAL A 26 4.41 1.46 -7.00
CA VAL A 26 3.42 2.39 -6.52
C VAL A 26 2.43 1.63 -5.66
N ILE A 27 2.18 2.13 -4.46
CA ILE A 27 1.04 1.73 -3.64
C ILE A 27 -0.07 2.76 -3.84
N THR A 28 -1.24 2.32 -4.24
CA THR A 28 -2.45 3.14 -4.27
C THR A 28 -3.36 2.70 -3.14
N MET A 29 -3.80 3.63 -2.31
CA MET A 29 -4.60 3.37 -1.12
C MET A 29 -5.80 4.32 -1.04
N VAL A 30 -6.96 3.81 -0.63
CA VAL A 30 -8.12 4.62 -0.23
C VAL A 30 -8.40 4.38 1.25
N TYR A 31 -8.57 5.45 2.02
CA TYR A 31 -8.82 5.37 3.45
C TYR A 31 -9.75 6.48 3.97
N GLU A 32 -10.37 6.23 5.11
CA GLU A 32 -11.24 7.18 5.81
C GLU A 32 -10.42 8.10 6.72
N HIS A 33 -10.31 9.40 6.43
CA HIS A 33 -9.43 10.28 7.23
C HIS A 33 -10.05 10.69 8.58
N ASP A 34 -11.36 10.52 8.76
CA ASP A 34 -12.05 10.73 10.04
C ASP A 34 -11.86 9.55 11.01
N GLN A 35 -11.33 8.42 10.53
CA GLN A 35 -11.07 7.26 11.37
C GLN A 35 -10.01 7.62 12.42
N ARG A 36 -10.44 7.66 13.69
CA ARG A 36 -9.60 8.07 14.82
C ARG A 36 -8.28 7.30 14.86
N GLY A 37 -7.18 8.03 14.85
CA GLY A 37 -5.82 7.51 14.95
C GLY A 37 -5.23 7.00 13.62
N LEU A 38 -6.03 6.84 12.56
CA LEU A 38 -5.57 6.22 11.32
C LEU A 38 -4.46 7.03 10.65
N LEU A 39 -4.64 8.33 10.47
CA LEU A 39 -3.62 9.20 9.84
C LEU A 39 -2.28 9.13 10.56
N GLN A 40 -2.30 9.10 11.89
CA GLN A 40 -1.08 8.95 12.70
C GLN A 40 -0.42 7.60 12.44
N THR A 41 -1.17 6.51 12.51
CA THR A 41 -0.65 5.16 12.26
C THR A 41 -0.09 5.00 10.84
N LEU A 42 -0.78 5.54 9.82
CA LEU A 42 -0.31 5.51 8.43
C LEU A 42 1.00 6.29 8.28
N THR A 43 1.09 7.47 8.88
CA THR A 43 2.31 8.29 8.88
C THR A 43 3.48 7.58 9.58
N GLU A 44 3.21 6.93 10.72
CA GLU A 44 4.21 6.16 11.46
C GLU A 44 4.72 4.96 10.66
N ILE A 45 3.82 4.23 9.97
CA ILE A 45 4.22 3.15 9.05
C ILE A 45 5.11 3.74 7.95
N GLN A 46 4.69 4.81 7.28
CA GLN A 46 5.50 5.41 6.21
C GLN A 46 6.88 5.85 6.70
N HIS A 47 6.97 6.46 7.89
CA HIS A 47 8.24 6.85 8.50
C HIS A 47 9.15 5.65 8.80
N GLN A 48 8.61 4.50 9.21
CA GLN A 48 9.41 3.28 9.42
C GLN A 48 10.06 2.78 8.13
N TYR A 49 9.48 3.07 6.98
CA TYR A 49 9.99 2.67 5.66
C TYR A 49 10.46 3.87 4.82
N ALA A 50 10.90 4.95 5.46
CA ALA A 50 11.32 6.17 4.78
C ALA A 50 12.47 5.95 3.77
N SER A 51 13.30 4.92 3.97
CA SER A 51 14.35 4.54 3.01
C SER A 51 13.80 3.95 1.70
N SER A 52 12.60 3.37 1.75
CA SER A 52 11.94 2.73 0.60
C SER A 52 10.84 3.60 -0.01
N ILE A 53 10.37 4.63 0.69
CA ILE A 53 9.36 5.57 0.19
C ILE A 53 10.05 6.79 -0.40
N GLN A 54 9.82 7.04 -1.69
CA GLN A 54 10.43 8.15 -2.42
C GLN A 54 9.54 9.40 -2.40
N ALA A 55 8.23 9.21 -2.44
CA ALA A 55 7.24 10.28 -2.40
C ALA A 55 5.87 9.72 -2.01
N SER A 56 5.01 10.57 -1.45
CA SER A 56 3.58 10.31 -1.31
C SER A 56 2.79 11.49 -1.88
N LEU A 57 1.70 11.19 -2.58
CA LEU A 57 0.70 12.14 -3.05
C LEU A 57 -0.63 11.77 -2.43
N HIS A 58 -1.30 12.74 -1.80
CA HIS A 58 -2.64 12.58 -1.27
C HIS A 58 -3.68 13.45 -2.02
N SER A 59 -4.93 13.02 -2.06
CA SER A 59 -6.05 13.81 -2.59
C SER A 59 -7.35 13.45 -1.89
N HIS A 60 -8.18 14.45 -1.59
CA HIS A 60 -9.52 14.22 -1.07
C HIS A 60 -10.46 13.79 -2.20
N VAL A 61 -11.03 12.59 -2.08
CA VAL A 61 -11.98 12.04 -3.07
C VAL A 61 -13.42 12.36 -2.69
N THR A 62 -13.70 12.31 -1.39
CA THR A 62 -14.97 12.71 -0.79
C THR A 62 -14.68 13.48 0.49
N HIS A 63 -15.72 13.93 1.20
CA HIS A 63 -15.55 14.60 2.49
C HIS A 63 -14.84 13.73 3.54
N ASN A 64 -14.97 12.40 3.47
CA ASN A 64 -14.40 11.49 4.47
C ASN A 64 -13.32 10.56 3.91
N LYS A 65 -13.10 10.51 2.59
CA LYS A 65 -12.14 9.59 1.95
C LYS A 65 -10.99 10.31 1.29
N CYS A 66 -9.81 9.77 1.49
CA CYS A 66 -8.58 10.17 0.82
C CYS A 66 -8.10 9.07 -0.11
N LEU A 67 -7.56 9.46 -1.26
CA LEU A 67 -6.71 8.63 -2.11
C LEU A 67 -5.26 9.02 -1.81
N GLU A 68 -4.41 8.02 -1.59
CA GLU A 68 -2.98 8.21 -1.44
C GLU A 68 -2.22 7.32 -2.43
N VAL A 69 -1.19 7.89 -3.03
CA VAL A 69 -0.32 7.24 -4.01
C VAL A 69 1.11 7.38 -3.50
N ILE A 70 1.72 6.25 -3.13
CA ILE A 70 3.04 6.20 -2.51
C ILE A 70 4.01 5.57 -3.51
N LEU A 71 5.01 6.34 -3.94
CA LEU A 71 6.10 5.88 -4.78
C LEU A 71 7.15 5.18 -3.92
N ILE A 72 7.49 3.94 -4.28
CA ILE A 72 8.37 3.08 -3.48
C ILE A 72 9.46 2.42 -4.32
N ARG A 73 10.61 2.17 -3.70
CA ARG A 73 11.74 1.42 -4.28
C ARG A 73 12.44 0.57 -3.22
N GLY A 74 12.88 -0.62 -3.61
CA GLY A 74 13.70 -1.50 -2.79
C GLY A 74 13.42 -2.96 -3.08
N ASP A 75 13.87 -3.84 -2.18
CA ASP A 75 13.62 -5.27 -2.29
C ASP A 75 12.12 -5.58 -2.25
N GLY A 76 11.69 -6.48 -3.13
CA GLY A 76 10.31 -6.92 -3.27
C GLY A 76 9.63 -7.35 -1.96
N ALA A 77 10.37 -7.99 -1.05
CA ALA A 77 9.84 -8.39 0.24
C ALA A 77 9.55 -7.19 1.15
N VAL A 78 10.38 -6.14 1.08
CA VAL A 78 10.15 -4.89 1.82
C VAL A 78 8.92 -4.17 1.27
N LEU A 79 8.80 -4.07 -0.05
CA LEU A 79 7.64 -3.42 -0.70
C LEU A 79 6.32 -4.13 -0.35
N LYS A 80 6.37 -5.46 -0.25
CA LYS A 80 5.27 -6.29 0.23
C LYS A 80 4.91 -5.96 1.67
N ASP A 81 5.88 -5.97 2.58
CA ASP A 81 5.64 -5.71 4.01
C ASP A 81 5.02 -4.32 4.26
N ILE A 82 5.48 -3.28 3.55
CA ILE A 82 4.85 -1.96 3.57
C ILE A 82 3.37 -2.06 3.19
N THR A 83 3.07 -2.73 2.08
CA THR A 83 1.71 -2.87 1.54
C THR A 83 0.80 -3.61 2.53
N GLU A 84 1.28 -4.72 3.10
CA GLU A 84 0.52 -5.53 4.07
C GLU A 84 0.22 -4.75 5.35
N ARG A 85 1.20 -3.98 5.85
CA ARG A 85 1.02 -3.13 7.03
C ARG A 85 0.00 -2.03 6.81
N LEU A 86 0.02 -1.38 5.65
CA LEU A 86 -1.00 -0.38 5.30
C LEU A 86 -2.39 -1.03 5.16
N MET A 87 -2.48 -2.16 4.47
CA MET A 87 -3.74 -2.90 4.27
C MET A 87 -4.37 -3.38 5.59
N ALA A 88 -3.55 -3.72 6.58
CA ALA A 88 -4.02 -4.19 7.88
C ALA A 88 -4.68 -3.10 8.75
N GLN A 89 -4.56 -1.81 8.38
CA GLN A 89 -5.09 -0.73 9.20
C GLN A 89 -6.61 -0.59 9.07
N LYS A 90 -7.29 -0.55 10.22
CA LYS A 90 -8.73 -0.30 10.26
C LYS A 90 -9.02 1.10 9.70
N GLY A 91 -9.92 1.17 8.72
CA GLY A 91 -10.27 2.40 8.00
C GLY A 91 -9.53 2.57 6.68
N VAL A 92 -8.62 1.65 6.34
CA VAL A 92 -8.14 1.48 4.96
C VAL A 92 -9.11 0.58 4.21
N GLU A 93 -9.70 1.11 3.13
CA GLU A 93 -10.75 0.43 2.36
C GLU A 93 -10.18 -0.40 1.21
N ALA A 94 -9.11 0.10 0.59
CA ALA A 94 -8.48 -0.55 -0.55
C ALA A 94 -6.99 -0.21 -0.58
N VAL A 95 -6.17 -1.21 -0.90
CA VAL A 95 -4.74 -1.05 -1.18
C VAL A 95 -4.42 -1.87 -2.42
N LYS A 96 -3.62 -1.29 -3.33
CA LYS A 96 -3.10 -1.98 -4.51
C LYS A 96 -1.63 -1.65 -4.68
N LEU A 97 -0.81 -2.69 -4.66
CA LEU A 97 0.60 -2.63 -5.05
C LEU A 97 0.75 -2.93 -6.54
N THR A 98 1.50 -2.07 -7.24
CA THR A 98 2.01 -2.33 -8.59
C THR A 98 3.53 -2.18 -8.57
N THR A 99 4.26 -3.15 -9.12
CA THR A 99 5.74 -3.09 -9.16
C THR A 99 6.28 -3.49 -10.52
N ILE A 100 7.44 -2.97 -10.84
CA ILE A 100 8.30 -3.36 -11.96
C ILE A 100 9.70 -3.67 -11.43
N PRO A 101 10.42 -4.64 -12.02
CA PRO A 101 11.86 -4.81 -11.75
C PRO A 101 12.63 -3.53 -12.11
N VAL A 102 13.69 -3.23 -11.35
CA VAL A 102 14.59 -2.09 -11.66
C VAL A 102 15.80 -2.51 -12.48
N GLU A 103 15.87 -3.79 -12.86
CA GLU A 103 16.84 -4.28 -13.85
C GLU A 103 16.16 -5.11 -14.94
N GLY A 104 16.54 -4.75 -16.16
CA GLY A 104 15.86 -4.82 -17.44
C GLY A 104 16.31 -3.62 -18.24
#